data_AF-A0A6G3U4J0-F1
#
_entry.id   AF-A0A6G3U4J0-F1
#
_cell.length_a   1.000
_cell.length_b   1.000
_cell.length_c   1.000
_cell.angle_alpha   90.00
_cell.angle_beta   90.00
_cell.angle_gamma   90.00
#
_symmetry.space_group_name_H-M   'P 1'
#
loop_
_entity.id
_entity.type
_entity.pdbx_description
1 polymer ?
#
loop_
_entity_poly.entity_id
_entity_poly.type
_entity_poly.pdbx_seq_one_letter_code
_entity_poly.pdbx_strand_id
1 'polypeptide(L)'
;MPLTVDENSLKQGVLSLVVTLVEVIQEALDRQALRRMNGGDLTPEESERLADALLELDEALEQIKEDHGIVSSVADLHRGLDEVVDDVVDKLINPRRWAEEAHG
;
A
#
# COMPACT_ATOMS: atom_id res chain seq x y z
N MET A 1 -29.76 -6.99 16.59
CA MET A 1 -29.80 -7.55 15.23
C MET A 1 -28.40 -8.10 14.96
N PRO A 2 -28.22 -9.42 14.80
CA PRO A 2 -26.89 -9.96 14.52
C PRO A 2 -26.43 -9.42 13.16
N LEU A 3 -25.20 -8.89 13.11
CA LEU A 3 -24.54 -8.49 11.87
C LEU A 3 -24.30 -9.75 11.05
N THR A 4 -25.17 -10.03 10.08
CA THR A 4 -24.94 -11.08 9.10
C THR A 4 -23.86 -10.59 8.14
N VAL A 5 -22.62 -11.00 8.39
CA VAL A 5 -21.52 -10.76 7.46
C VAL A 5 -21.70 -11.72 6.30
N ASP A 6 -21.85 -11.19 5.09
CA ASP A 6 -21.78 -11.99 3.88
C ASP A 6 -20.35 -12.51 3.72
N GLU A 7 -20.18 -13.83 3.81
CA GLU A 7 -18.86 -14.48 3.77
C GLU A 7 -18.10 -14.19 2.47
N ASN A 8 -18.81 -13.97 1.36
CA ASN A 8 -18.19 -13.62 0.08
C ASN A 8 -17.63 -12.20 0.11
N SER A 9 -18.39 -11.24 0.64
CA SER A 9 -17.95 -9.86 0.86
C SER A 9 -16.74 -9.80 1.82
N LEU A 10 -16.74 -10.60 2.89
CA LEU A 10 -15.60 -10.64 3.82
C LEU A 10 -14.32 -11.16 3.14
N LYS A 11 -14.41 -12.26 2.38
CA LYS A 11 -13.26 -12.82 1.66
C LYS A 11 -12.68 -11.83 0.66
N GLN A 12 -13.53 -11.14 -0.10
CA GLN A 12 -13.08 -10.10 -1.03
C GLN A 12 -12.46 -8.90 -0.31
N GLY A 13 -13.04 -8.47 0.82
CA GLY A 13 -12.50 -7.37 1.62
C GLY A 13 -11.12 -7.69 2.19
N VAL A 14 -10.93 -8.89 2.74
CA VAL A 14 -9.62 -9.34 3.26
C VAL A 14 -8.60 -9.48 2.13
N LEU A 15 -9.00 -10.05 0.98
CA LEU A 15 -8.10 -10.17 -0.16
C LEU A 15 -7.66 -8.79 -0.66
N SER A 16 -8.60 -7.84 -0.79
CA SER A 16 -8.30 -6.46 -1.17
C SER A 16 -7.30 -5.83 -0.20
N LEU A 17 -7.51 -5.98 1.11
CA LEU A 17 -6.59 -5.46 2.13
C LEU A 17 -5.18 -6.07 2.02
N VAL A 18 -5.08 -7.38 1.82
CA VAL A 18 -3.79 -8.06 1.68
C VAL A 18 -3.07 -7.58 0.42
N VAL A 19 -3.77 -7.48 -0.71
CA VAL A 19 -3.20 -6.98 -1.96
C VAL A 19 -2.72 -5.54 -1.81
N THR A 20 -3.55 -4.64 -1.26
CA THR A 20 -3.13 -3.25 -0.98
C THR A 20 -1.90 -3.20 -0.08
N LEU A 21 -1.81 -4.05 0.95
CA LEU A 21 -0.64 -4.08 1.83
C LEU A 21 0.62 -4.51 1.08
N VAL A 22 0.51 -5.49 0.19
CA VAL A 22 1.66 -5.93 -0.61
C VAL A 22 2.10 -4.84 -1.58
N GLU A 23 1.17 -4.12 -2.24
CA GLU A 23 1.49 -2.97 -3.10
C GLU A 23 2.24 -1.87 -2.33
N VAL A 24 1.78 -1.53 -1.12
CA VAL A 24 2.46 -0.54 -0.26
C VAL A 24 3.88 -1.00 0.11
N ILE A 25 4.06 -2.29 0.40
CA ILE A 25 5.38 -2.85 0.68
C ILE A 25 6.27 -2.80 -0.57
N GLN A 26 5.73 -3.14 -1.75
CA GLN A 26 6.43 -3.09 -3.03
C GLN A 26 6.92 -1.67 -3.33
N GLU A 27 6.06 -0.65 -3.21
CA GLU A 27 6.45 0.75 -3.38
C GLU A 27 7.57 1.16 -2.39
N ALA A 28 7.50 0.68 -1.14
CA ALA A 28 8.54 0.94 -0.16
C ALA A 28 9.87 0.26 -0.54
N LEU A 29 9.81 -0.95 -1.08
CA LEU A 29 10.97 -1.70 -1.59
C LEU A 29 11.56 -1.02 -2.82
N ASP A 30 10.76 -0.52 -3.76
CA ASP A 30 11.23 0.23 -4.93
C ASP A 30 12.04 1.46 -4.52
N ARG A 31 11.50 2.24 -3.56
CA ARG A 31 12.20 3.41 -3.01
C ARG A 31 13.51 3.00 -2.33
N GLN A 32 13.58 1.84 -1.68
CA GLN A 32 14.80 1.32 -1.07
C GLN A 32 15.80 0.79 -2.10
N ALA A 33 15.33 0.11 -3.14
CA ALA A 33 16.12 -0.40 -4.24
C ALA A 33 16.87 0.75 -4.92
N LEU A 34 16.13 1.82 -5.28
CA LEU A 34 16.71 3.04 -5.84
C LEU A 34 17.79 3.64 -4.93
N ARG A 35 17.55 3.70 -3.62
CA ARG A 35 18.54 4.19 -2.65
C ARG A 35 19.81 3.33 -2.62
N ARG A 36 19.67 2.01 -2.59
CA ARG A 36 20.81 1.08 -2.55
C ARG A 36 21.61 1.08 -3.85
N MET A 37 20.93 1.16 -5.00
CA MET A 37 21.57 1.29 -6.32
C MET A 37 22.38 2.58 -6.41
N ASN A 38 21.83 3.71 -5.97
CA ASN A 38 22.54 4.99 -5.96
C ASN A 38 23.67 5.03 -4.92
N GLY A 39 23.54 4.30 -3.81
CA GLY A 39 24.54 4.19 -2.75
C GLY A 39 25.69 3.24 -3.06
N GLY A 40 25.58 2.42 -4.12
CA GLY A 40 26.55 1.37 -4.44
C GLY A 40 26.47 0.15 -3.52
N ASP A 41 25.37 0.00 -2.78
CA ASP A 41 25.13 -1.12 -1.85
C ASP A 41 24.71 -2.42 -2.57
N LEU A 42 24.45 -2.35 -3.88
CA LEU A 42 24.10 -3.49 -4.73
C LEU A 42 25.03 -3.53 -5.95
N THR A 43 25.45 -4.74 -6.30
CA THR A 43 26.09 -5.01 -7.59
C THR A 43 25.09 -4.84 -8.74
N PRO A 44 25.56 -4.63 -9.99
CA PRO A 44 24.68 -4.59 -11.17
C PRO A 44 23.79 -5.83 -11.27
N GLU A 45 24.34 -7.01 -11.01
CA GLU A 45 23.62 -8.29 -11.09
C GLU A 45 22.60 -8.47 -9.95
N GLU A 46 22.85 -7.89 -8.76
CA GLU A 46 21.84 -7.85 -7.69
C GLU A 46 20.72 -6.86 -7.99
N SER A 47 21.04 -5.74 -8.63
CA SER A 47 20.05 -4.73 -9.01
C SER A 47 19.10 -5.25 -10.09
N GLU A 48 19.63 -5.94 -11.10
CA GLU A 48 18.83 -6.55 -12.18
C GLU A 48 17.89 -7.63 -11.64
N ARG A 49 18.41 -8.56 -10.81
CA ARG A 49 17.57 -9.58 -10.14
C ARG A 49 16.48 -9.00 -9.25
N LEU A 50 16.77 -7.89 -8.58
CA LEU A 50 15.77 -7.20 -7.75
C LEU A 50 14.68 -6.55 -8.60
N ALA A 51 15.06 -5.92 -9.71
CA ALA A 51 14.12 -5.32 -10.65
C ALA A 51 13.19 -6.38 -11.25
N ASP A 52 13.74 -7.51 -11.70
CA ASP A 52 12.96 -8.62 -12.27
C ASP A 52 11.97 -9.17 -11.24
N ALA A 53 12.41 -9.40 -10.00
CA ALA A 53 11.53 -9.91 -8.95
C ALA A 53 10.39 -8.96 -8.58
N LEU A 54 10.62 -7.64 -8.63
CA LEU A 54 9.59 -6.64 -8.36
C LEU A 54 8.60 -6.52 -9.52
N LEU A 55 9.06 -6.70 -10.77
CA LEU A 55 8.18 -6.76 -11.94
C LEU A 55 7.30 -8.02 -11.92
N GLU A 56 7.86 -9.19 -11.63
CA GLU A 56 7.10 -10.44 -11.48
C GLU A 56 6.04 -10.32 -10.38
N LEU A 57 6.36 -9.63 -9.28
CA LEU A 57 5.40 -9.37 -8.20
C LEU A 57 4.26 -8.46 -8.67
N ASP A 58 4.57 -7.38 -9.40
CA ASP A 58 3.57 -6.46 -9.97
C ASP A 58 2.57 -7.19 -10.87
N GLU A 59 3.09 -7.99 -11.81
CA GLU A 59 2.28 -8.79 -12.73
C GLU A 59 1.38 -9.79 -11.99
N ALA A 60 1.92 -10.44 -10.96
CA ALA A 60 1.15 -11.38 -10.14
C ALA A 60 0.02 -10.69 -9.35
N LEU A 61 0.28 -9.50 -8.81
CA LEU A 61 -0.74 -8.72 -8.10
C LEU A 61 -1.81 -8.21 -9.05
N GLU A 62 -1.45 -7.75 -10.25
CA GLU A 62 -2.42 -7.34 -11.26
C GLU A 62 -3.33 -8.50 -11.66
N GLN A 63 -2.77 -9.68 -11.93
CA GLN A 63 -3.56 -10.87 -12.24
C GLN A 63 -4.52 -11.25 -11.11
N ILE A 64 -4.07 -11.19 -9.84
CA ILE A 64 -4.92 -11.46 -8.67
C ILE A 64 -6.06 -10.43 -8.60
N LYS A 65 -5.78 -9.15 -8.86
CA LYS A 65 -6.79 -8.09 -8.82
C LYS A 65 -7.87 -8.32 -9.88
N GLU A 66 -7.47 -8.69 -11.10
CA GLU A 66 -8.36 -9.01 -12.21
C GLU A 66 -9.19 -10.27 -11.92
N ASP A 67 -8.55 -11.38 -11.55
CA ASP A 67 -9.18 -12.68 -11.33
C ASP A 67 -10.25 -12.64 -10.24
N HIS A 68 -10.05 -11.78 -9.23
CA HIS A 68 -10.97 -11.65 -8.10
C HIS A 68 -11.89 -10.43 -8.19
N GLY A 69 -11.75 -9.59 -9.24
CA GLY A 69 -12.58 -8.41 -9.45
C GLY A 69 -12.44 -7.34 -8.37
N ILE A 70 -11.24 -7.19 -7.81
CA ILE A 70 -10.96 -6.31 -6.65
C ILE A 70 -10.15 -5.06 -7.02
N VAL A 71 -9.88 -4.82 -8.31
CA VAL A 71 -9.10 -3.65 -8.80
C VAL A 71 -9.57 -2.34 -8.17
N SER A 72 -10.88 -2.07 -8.18
CA SER A 72 -11.43 -0.83 -7.60
C SER A 72 -11.33 -0.79 -6.08
N SER A 73 -11.59 -1.93 -5.42
CA SER A 73 -11.53 -2.03 -3.96
C SER A 73 -10.12 -1.78 -3.43
N VAL A 74 -9.12 -2.32 -4.12
CA VAL A 74 -7.70 -2.08 -3.81
C VAL A 74 -7.35 -0.60 -4.01
N ALA A 75 -7.75 -0.01 -5.13
CA ALA A 75 -7.51 1.41 -5.41
C ALA A 75 -8.19 2.35 -4.39
N ASP A 76 -9.39 2.01 -3.93
CA ASP A 76 -10.11 2.77 -2.91
C ASP A 76 -9.45 2.64 -1.53
N LEU A 77 -8.96 1.43 -1.17
CA LEU A 77 -8.19 1.25 0.07
C LEU A 77 -6.87 2.01 0.04
N HIS A 78 -6.18 2.00 -1.10
CA HIS A 78 -4.92 2.73 -1.29
C HIS A 78 -5.12 4.24 -1.09
N ARG A 79 -6.13 4.83 -1.75
CA ARG A 79 -6.50 6.24 -1.55
C ARG A 79 -6.88 6.57 -0.10
N GLY A 80 -7.66 5.69 0.55
CA GLY A 80 -8.01 5.86 1.95
C GLY A 80 -6.79 5.81 2.87
N LEU A 81 -5.77 5.01 2.53
CA LEU A 81 -4.51 5.00 3.27
C LEU A 81 -3.76 6.32 3.10
N ASP A 82 -3.69 6.87 1.88
CA ASP A 82 -3.05 8.16 1.61
C ASP A 82 -3.70 9.30 2.41
N GLU A 83 -5.04 9.35 2.44
CA GLU A 83 -5.79 10.35 3.24
C GLU A 83 -5.46 10.25 4.74
N VAL A 84 -5.39 9.03 5.28
CA VAL A 84 -5.03 8.81 6.69
C VAL A 84 -3.58 9.20 6.96
N VAL A 85 -2.67 8.92 6.03
CA VAL A 85 -1.26 9.29 6.16
C VAL A 85 -1.10 10.81 6.13
N ASP A 86 -1.75 11.50 5.21
CA ASP A 86 -1.72 12.96 5.10
C ASP A 86 -2.24 13.62 6.38
N ASP A 87 -3.35 13.13 6.94
CA ASP A 87 -3.89 13.61 8.21
C ASP A 87 -2.88 13.48 9.38
N VAL A 88 -2.17 12.35 9.44
CA VAL A 88 -1.16 12.11 10.48
C VAL A 88 0.06 13.01 10.28
N VAL A 89 0.52 13.16 9.04
CA VAL A 89 1.66 14.03 8.69
C VAL A 89 1.32 15.50 9.01
N ASP A 90 0.15 15.98 8.60
CA ASP A 90 -0.34 17.33 8.88
C ASP A 90 -0.34 17.64 10.38
N LYS A 91 -0.80 16.67 11.19
CA LYS A 91 -0.83 16.77 12.65
C LYS A 91 0.57 16.88 13.26
N LEU A 92 1.56 16.18 12.71
CA LEU A 92 2.94 16.24 13.21
C LEU A 92 3.64 17.55 12.83
N ILE A 93 3.39 18.06 11.62
CA ILE A 93 4.04 19.26 11.11
C ILE A 93 3.42 20.54 11.66
N ASN A 94 2.12 20.54 11.99
CA ASN A 94 1.41 21.71 12.51
C ASN A 94 0.79 21.51 13.91
N PRO A 95 1.60 21.59 14.98
CA PRO A 95 1.11 21.38 16.36
C PRO A 95 0.09 22.43 16.85
N ARG A 96 -0.13 23.55 16.13
CA ARG A 96 -1.18 24.53 16.49
C ARG A 96 -2.59 24.04 16.15
N ARG A 97 -2.74 23.16 15.16
CA ARG A 97 -4.04 22.56 14.77
C ARG A 97 -4.63 21.70 15.91
N TRP A 98 -3.77 21.06 16.71
CA TRP A 98 -4.19 20.27 17.89
C TRP A 98 -4.88 21.10 18.97
N ALA A 99 -4.52 22.38 19.11
CA ALA A 99 -5.10 23.27 20.11
C ALA A 99 -6.50 23.78 19.73
N GLU A 100 -6.83 23.81 18.44
CA GLU A 100 -8.12 24.30 17.94
C GLU A 100 -9.19 23.20 17.92
N GLU A 101 -8.81 21.95 17.58
CA GLU A 101 -9.74 20.80 17.59
C GLU A 101 -10.10 20.31 19.01
N ALA A 102 -9.21 20.48 20.00
CA ALA A 102 -9.48 20.10 21.39
C ALA A 102 -10.51 21.00 22.12
N HIS A 103 -10.94 22.10 21.48
CA HIS A 103 -11.88 23.07 22.02
C HIS A 103 -13.17 23.21 21.18
N GLY A 104 -13.43 22.29 20.25
CA GLY A 104 -14.62 22.23 19.40
C GLY A 104 -15.59 21.10 19.76
#